data_AF-L0PB88-F1
#
_entry.id   AF-L0PB88-F1
#
_cell.length_a   1.000
_cell.length_b   1.000
_cell.length_c   1.000
_cell.angle_alpha   90.00
_cell.angle_beta   90.00
_cell.angle_gamma   90.00
#
_symmetry.space_group_name_H-M   'P 1'
#
loop_
_entity.id
_entity.type
_entity.pdbx_description
1 polymer ?
#
loop_
_entity_poly.entity_id
_entity_poly.type
_entity_poly.pdbx_seq_one_letter_code
_entity_poly.pdbx_strand_id
1 'polypeptide(L)'
;MEKTESLLQTNKYSSEDNMSWKSFETCLAIVQEARQQCYQLLNSSSVDPMAKRYLMVLMRRLRAANRVAYLEARSAKQETLRQRQIIDQQYFQLQNLYYEQQHLLAAIKACEAFPTSLDSLSLIPEKDFLTLHPDLNSAMDPHTLMLARLSYEKQERERLEKVRRDLLKQKAELISQNKIHKEELEALDSQLKNFIRSAEPLREFLQKY
;
A
#
# COMPACT_ATOMS: atom_id res chain seq x y z
N MET A 1 17.86 16.09 13.90
CA MET A 1 19.33 16.10 14.05
C MET A 1 19.75 16.26 15.51
N GLU A 2 19.01 16.99 16.35
CA GLU A 2 19.37 17.17 17.78
C GLU A 2 19.04 15.96 18.71
N LYS A 3 18.16 15.04 18.31
CA LYS A 3 17.79 13.85 19.13
C LYS A 3 18.76 12.67 19.03
N THR A 4 19.67 12.67 18.06
CA THR A 4 20.69 11.63 17.90
C THR A 4 21.94 11.88 18.75
N GLU A 5 22.21 13.15 19.09
CA GLU A 5 23.35 13.51 19.93
C GLU A 5 23.13 13.17 21.42
N SER A 6 21.88 13.20 21.89
CA SER A 6 21.54 12.80 23.26
C SER A 6 21.66 11.30 23.53
N LEU A 7 21.68 10.45 22.49
CA LEU A 7 21.86 8.99 22.62
C LEU A 7 23.34 8.58 22.69
N LEU A 8 24.27 9.45 22.25
CA LEU A 8 25.71 9.23 22.36
C LEU A 8 26.28 9.64 23.73
N GLN A 9 25.55 10.45 24.50
CA GLN A 9 25.95 10.88 25.84
C GLN A 9 25.68 9.85 26.95
N THR A 10 25.03 8.72 26.65
CA THR A 10 24.85 7.61 27.59
C THR A 10 25.85 6.48 27.38
N ASN A 11 27.09 6.80 26.98
CA ASN A 11 28.16 5.81 26.99
C ASN A 11 28.65 5.58 28.45
N LYS A 12 27.75 5.06 29.30
CA LYS A 12 28.05 4.60 30.66
C LYS A 12 28.96 3.36 30.68
N TYR A 13 29.16 2.71 29.53
CA TYR A 13 29.97 1.50 29.41
C TYR A 13 31.45 1.74 29.76
N SER A 14 32.00 2.94 29.56
CA SER A 14 33.44 3.17 29.76
C SER A 14 33.87 3.37 31.22
N SER A 15 32.96 3.64 32.16
CA SER A 15 33.32 3.91 33.57
C SER A 15 33.13 2.71 34.50
N GLU A 16 32.21 1.78 34.20
CA GLU A 16 31.97 0.59 35.03
C GLU A 16 32.98 -0.53 34.78
N ASP A 17 33.60 -0.57 33.59
CA ASP A 17 34.63 -1.56 33.23
C ASP A 17 35.81 -1.56 34.22
N ASN A 18 36.19 -0.39 34.75
CA ASN A 18 37.34 -0.27 35.64
C ASN A 18 37.22 -0.99 37.00
N MET A 19 36.03 -1.47 37.39
CA MET A 19 35.87 -2.27 38.61
C MET A 19 35.68 -3.76 38.32
N SER A 20 35.06 -4.14 37.20
CA SER A 20 34.82 -5.55 36.88
C SER A 20 36.12 -6.30 36.55
N TRP A 21 37.07 -5.68 35.84
CA TRP A 21 38.36 -6.31 35.56
C TRP A 21 39.23 -6.49 36.81
N LYS A 22 39.02 -5.69 37.86
CA LYS A 22 39.78 -5.78 39.11
C LYS A 22 39.47 -7.05 39.90
N SER A 23 38.25 -7.58 39.84
CA SER A 23 37.91 -8.85 40.52
C SER A 23 38.61 -10.03 39.84
N PHE A 24 38.73 -10.01 38.52
CA PHE A 24 39.48 -10.99 37.74
C PHE A 24 40.99 -10.85 37.94
N GLU A 25 41.51 -9.62 37.96
CA GLU A 25 42.93 -9.33 38.20
C GLU A 25 43.36 -9.77 39.61
N THR A 26 42.53 -9.50 40.62
CA THR A 26 42.80 -9.97 41.99
C THR A 26 42.72 -11.48 42.10
N CYS A 27 41.77 -12.14 41.43
CA CYS A 27 41.71 -13.60 41.36
C CYS A 27 42.98 -14.17 40.72
N LEU A 28 43.43 -13.60 39.59
CA LEU A 28 44.65 -14.01 38.88
C LEU A 28 45.90 -13.83 39.75
N ALA A 29 46.01 -12.71 40.46
CA ALA A 29 47.12 -12.46 41.39
C ALA A 29 47.16 -13.51 42.51
N ILE A 30 46.02 -13.84 43.11
CA ILE A 30 45.93 -14.87 44.17
C ILE A 30 46.26 -16.26 43.61
N VAL A 31 45.85 -16.58 42.38
CA VAL A 31 46.24 -17.85 41.73
C VAL A 31 47.75 -17.92 41.53
N GLN A 32 48.37 -16.85 41.05
CA GLN A 32 49.82 -16.80 40.83
C GLN A 32 50.59 -16.96 42.14
N GLU A 33 50.14 -16.27 43.20
CA GLU A 33 50.71 -16.38 44.54
C GLU A 33 50.56 -17.80 45.10
N ALA A 34 49.35 -18.38 45.06
CA ALA A 34 49.11 -19.75 45.50
C ALA A 34 49.97 -20.77 44.73
N ARG A 35 50.14 -20.56 43.42
CA ARG A 35 50.98 -21.39 42.56
C ARG A 35 52.45 -21.31 42.98
N GLN A 36 52.98 -20.11 43.21
CA GLN A 36 54.35 -19.91 43.68
C GLN A 36 54.60 -20.58 45.03
N GLN A 37 53.66 -20.48 45.97
CA GLN A 37 53.74 -21.14 47.27
C GLN A 37 53.71 -22.67 47.16
N CYS A 38 52.90 -23.24 46.26
CA CYS A 38 52.94 -24.67 45.96
C CYS A 38 54.29 -25.13 45.42
N TYR A 39 54.91 -24.37 44.51
CA TYR A 39 56.24 -24.69 43.99
C TYR A 39 57.33 -24.63 45.05
N GLN A 40 57.27 -23.63 45.95
CA GLN A 40 58.22 -23.51 47.07
C GLN A 40 58.12 -24.69 48.03
N LEU A 41 56.89 -25.13 48.35
CA LEU A 41 56.65 -26.30 49.20
C LEU A 41 57.11 -27.61 48.55
N LEU A 42 56.95 -27.75 47.23
CA LEU A 42 57.40 -28.94 46.48
C LEU A 42 58.93 -29.08 46.47
N ASN A 43 59.64 -27.95 46.42
CA ASN A 43 61.11 -27.91 46.40
C ASN A 43 61.74 -27.99 47.81
N SER A 44 60.96 -27.80 48.87
CA SER A 44 61.43 -27.91 50.26
C SER A 44 61.41 -29.36 50.76
N SER A 45 62.49 -29.83 51.38
CA SER A 45 62.62 -31.23 51.84
C SER A 45 61.79 -31.57 53.10
N SER A 46 61.21 -30.57 53.78
CA SER A 46 60.34 -30.72 54.94
C SER A 46 59.17 -29.75 54.87
N VAL A 47 57.94 -30.25 55.00
CA VAL A 47 56.72 -29.41 54.95
C VAL A 47 56.52 -28.72 56.30
N ASP A 48 56.79 -27.43 56.37
CA ASP A 48 56.49 -26.60 57.55
C ASP A 48 54.95 -26.50 57.76
N PRO A 49 54.43 -26.85 58.97
CA PRO A 49 53.03 -26.64 59.32
C PRO A 49 52.51 -25.19 59.10
N MET A 50 53.38 -24.18 59.20
CA MET A 50 53.01 -22.77 58.97
C MET A 50 52.74 -22.50 57.49
N ALA A 51 53.61 -22.98 56.59
CA ALA A 51 53.43 -22.85 55.14
C ALA A 51 52.17 -23.57 54.64
N LYS A 52 51.85 -24.73 55.24
CA LYS A 52 50.59 -25.44 54.96
C LYS A 52 49.35 -24.62 55.35
N ARG A 53 49.38 -23.94 56.51
CA ARG A 53 48.29 -23.05 56.94
C ARG A 53 48.16 -21.84 56.01
N TYR A 54 49.28 -21.26 55.59
CA TYR A 54 49.30 -20.14 54.64
C TYR A 54 48.66 -20.51 53.31
N LEU A 55 49.02 -21.68 52.74
CA LEU A 55 48.41 -22.20 51.53
C LEU A 55 46.89 -22.42 51.69
N MET A 56 46.44 -22.95 52.83
CA MET A 56 45.00 -23.12 53.09
C MET A 56 44.25 -21.78 53.13
N VAL A 57 44.86 -20.71 53.65
CA VAL A 57 44.29 -19.36 53.65
C VAL A 57 44.22 -18.82 52.22
N LEU A 58 45.28 -18.95 51.44
CA LEU A 58 45.30 -18.57 50.02
C LEU A 58 44.23 -19.31 49.21
N MET A 59 44.04 -20.60 49.44
CA MET A 59 43.00 -21.40 48.76
C MET A 59 41.58 -20.96 49.15
N ARG A 60 41.35 -20.56 50.41
CA ARG A 60 40.06 -19.97 50.83
C ARG A 60 39.83 -18.62 50.17
N ARG A 61 40.85 -17.76 50.13
CA ARG A 61 40.80 -16.45 49.49
C ARG A 61 40.54 -16.57 47.98
N LEU A 62 41.18 -17.54 47.32
CA LEU A 62 40.98 -17.83 45.90
C LEU A 62 39.53 -18.26 45.61
N ARG A 63 38.96 -19.16 46.42
CA ARG A 63 37.56 -19.57 46.26
C ARG A 63 36.60 -18.39 46.43
N ALA A 64 36.86 -17.49 47.37
CA ALA A 64 36.07 -16.29 47.57
C ALA A 64 36.17 -15.33 46.38
N ALA A 65 37.39 -15.05 45.89
CA ALA A 65 37.63 -14.17 44.74
C ALA A 65 37.00 -14.74 43.45
N ASN A 66 37.13 -16.04 43.21
CA ASN A 66 36.51 -16.72 42.07
C ASN A 66 34.98 -16.62 42.13
N ARG A 67 34.38 -16.81 43.32
CA ARG A 67 32.93 -16.66 43.49
C ARG A 67 32.46 -15.24 43.15
N VAL A 68 33.21 -14.21 43.54
CA VAL A 68 32.88 -12.81 43.21
C VAL A 68 32.95 -12.60 41.69
N ALA A 69 34.06 -12.97 41.05
CA ALA A 69 34.24 -12.83 39.60
C ALA A 69 33.17 -13.59 38.80
N TYR A 70 32.79 -14.79 39.24
CA TYR A 70 31.71 -15.57 38.63
C TYR A 70 30.35 -14.89 38.75
N LEU A 71 30.03 -14.32 39.92
CA LEU A 71 28.76 -13.62 40.14
C LEU A 71 28.68 -12.33 39.31
N GLU A 72 29.78 -11.60 39.18
CA GLU A 72 29.88 -10.42 38.32
C GLU A 72 29.67 -10.79 36.84
N ALA A 73 30.37 -11.81 36.34
CA ALA A 73 30.18 -12.28 34.97
C ALA A 73 28.73 -12.74 34.71
N ARG A 74 28.12 -13.42 35.68
CA ARG A 74 26.72 -13.82 35.60
C ARG A 74 25.78 -12.62 35.58
N SER A 75 26.04 -11.60 36.41
CA SER A 75 25.25 -10.37 36.45
C SER A 75 25.35 -9.59 35.14
N ALA A 76 26.56 -9.41 34.59
CA ALA A 76 26.77 -8.77 33.30
C ALA A 76 26.07 -9.52 32.16
N LYS A 77 26.12 -10.86 32.16
CA LYS A 77 25.36 -11.68 31.20
C LYS A 77 23.85 -11.48 31.33
N GLN A 78 23.33 -11.38 32.54
CA GLN A 78 21.90 -11.15 32.76
C GLN A 78 21.49 -9.76 32.29
N GLU A 79 22.29 -8.75 32.57
CA GLU A 79 21.98 -7.37 32.18
C GLU A 79 22.01 -7.19 30.66
N THR A 80 23.05 -7.70 30.00
CA THR A 80 23.13 -7.70 28.53
C THR A 80 21.96 -8.44 27.88
N LEU A 81 21.51 -9.56 28.47
CA LEU A 81 20.31 -10.26 27.99
C LEU A 81 19.03 -9.44 28.16
N ARG A 82 18.86 -8.72 29.28
CA ARG A 82 17.71 -7.82 29.47
C ARG A 82 17.70 -6.71 28.44
N GLN A 83 18.84 -6.04 28.24
CA GLN A 83 18.95 -4.97 27.25
C GLN A 83 18.68 -5.49 25.84
N ARG A 84 19.17 -6.68 25.50
CA ARG A 84 18.85 -7.33 24.21
C ARG A 84 17.34 -7.58 24.05
N GLN A 85 16.67 -8.08 25.09
CA GLN A 85 15.22 -8.30 25.04
C GLN A 85 14.43 -7.01 24.82
N ILE A 86 14.85 -5.91 25.44
CA ILE A 86 14.23 -4.59 25.24
C ILE A 86 14.39 -4.15 23.78
N ILE A 87 15.60 -4.30 23.24
CA ILE A 87 15.89 -4.00 21.83
C ILE A 87 15.01 -4.85 20.91
N ASP A 88 14.91 -6.16 21.14
CA ASP A 88 14.09 -7.07 20.35
C ASP A 88 12.61 -6.66 20.37
N GLN A 89 12.09 -6.25 21.54
CA GLN A 89 10.71 -5.73 21.68
C GLN A 89 10.49 -4.44 20.88
N GLN A 90 11.46 -3.51 20.92
CA GLN A 90 11.39 -2.27 20.16
C GLN A 90 11.46 -2.52 18.65
N TYR A 91 12.31 -3.44 18.20
CA TYR A 91 12.35 -3.86 16.80
C TYR A 91 11.02 -4.44 16.33
N PHE A 92 10.38 -5.26 17.16
CA PHE A 92 9.06 -5.80 16.86
C PHE A 92 8.01 -4.68 16.70
N GLN A 93 7.99 -3.70 17.61
CA GLN A 93 7.08 -2.56 17.52
C GLN A 93 7.34 -1.73 16.26
N LEU A 94 8.61 -1.48 15.92
CA LEU A 94 8.99 -0.77 14.71
C LEU A 94 8.50 -1.50 13.45
N GLN A 95 8.64 -2.83 13.40
CA GLN A 95 8.16 -3.63 12.28
C GLN A 95 6.64 -3.54 12.12
N ASN A 96 5.88 -3.52 13.22
CA ASN A 96 4.44 -3.32 13.18
C ASN A 96 4.07 -1.96 12.58
N LEU A 97 4.78 -0.89 12.98
CA LEU A 97 4.56 0.44 12.42
C LEU A 97 4.88 0.51 10.91
N TYR A 98 5.95 -0.16 10.46
CA TYR A 98 6.24 -0.25 9.02
C TYR A 98 5.13 -0.97 8.26
N TYR A 99 4.59 -2.04 8.83
CA TYR A 99 3.47 -2.75 8.23
C TYR A 99 2.22 -1.86 8.15
N GLU A 100 1.87 -1.16 9.23
CA GLU A 100 0.76 -0.21 9.25
C GLU A 100 0.93 0.89 8.20
N GLN A 101 2.13 1.48 8.10
CA GLN A 101 2.44 2.48 7.09
C GLN A 101 2.22 1.94 5.68
N GLN A 102 2.76 0.76 5.37
CA GLN A 102 2.60 0.16 4.04
C GLN A 102 1.14 -0.17 3.73
N HIS A 103 0.40 -0.69 4.71
CA HIS A 103 -1.03 -0.96 4.57
C HIS A 103 -1.82 0.32 4.28
N LEU A 104 -1.56 1.41 5.01
CA LEU A 104 -2.20 2.70 4.79
C LEU A 104 -1.84 3.30 3.42
N LEU A 105 -0.58 3.22 3.00
CA LEU A 105 -0.16 3.68 1.67
C LEU A 105 -0.81 2.88 0.55
N ALA A 106 -0.95 1.55 0.72
CA ALA A 106 -1.65 0.71 -0.23
C ALA A 106 -3.14 1.07 -0.30
N ALA A 107 -3.78 1.34 0.85
CA ALA A 107 -5.17 1.78 0.90
C ALA A 107 -5.37 3.14 0.22
N ILE A 108 -4.49 4.12 0.48
CA ILE A 108 -4.53 5.44 -0.17
C ILE A 108 -4.41 5.27 -1.69
N LYS A 109 -3.43 4.51 -2.17
CA LYS A 109 -3.27 4.25 -3.60
C LYS A 109 -4.50 3.56 -4.21
N ALA A 110 -5.12 2.63 -3.49
CA ALA A 110 -6.34 1.99 -3.94
C ALA A 110 -7.52 2.98 -4.02
N CYS A 111 -7.62 3.92 -3.08
CA CYS A 111 -8.61 5.00 -3.12
C CYS A 111 -8.33 6.00 -4.25
N GLU A 112 -7.07 6.37 -4.50
CA GLU A 112 -6.67 7.27 -5.58
C GLU A 112 -6.88 6.64 -6.97
N ALA A 113 -6.59 5.34 -7.10
CA ALA A 113 -6.79 4.58 -8.33
C ALA A 113 -8.23 4.11 -8.52
N PHE A 114 -9.15 4.49 -7.62
CA PHE A 114 -10.55 4.11 -7.76
C PHE A 114 -11.10 4.70 -9.07
N PRO A 115 -11.51 3.86 -10.03
CA PRO A 115 -11.95 4.35 -11.32
C PRO A 115 -13.27 5.10 -11.12
N THR A 116 -13.26 6.41 -11.38
CA THR A 116 -14.50 7.17 -11.34
C THR A 116 -15.19 7.05 -12.70
N SER A 117 -16.52 6.94 -12.70
CA SER A 117 -17.30 6.92 -13.95
C SER A 117 -17.09 8.18 -14.80
N LEU A 118 -16.64 9.27 -14.18
CA LEU A 118 -16.28 10.54 -14.80
C LEU A 118 -15.09 10.41 -15.76
N ASP A 119 -14.10 9.57 -15.45
CA ASP A 119 -12.89 9.41 -16.28
C ASP A 119 -13.20 8.84 -17.66
N SER A 120 -14.28 8.06 -17.76
CA SER A 120 -14.75 7.46 -19.02
C SER A 120 -15.75 8.33 -19.79
N LEU A 121 -16.25 9.40 -19.19
CA LEU A 121 -17.31 10.22 -19.77
C LEU A 121 -16.71 11.27 -20.72
N SER A 122 -17.12 11.26 -21.98
CA SER A 122 -16.81 12.34 -22.92
C SER A 122 -17.73 13.53 -22.64
N LEU A 123 -17.19 14.61 -22.05
CA LEU A 123 -17.89 15.87 -21.87
C LEU A 123 -17.33 16.95 -22.82
N ILE A 124 -18.18 17.91 -23.20
CA ILE A 124 -17.78 19.13 -23.94
C ILE A 124 -16.63 19.83 -23.20
N PRO A 125 -15.49 20.16 -23.83
CA PRO A 125 -14.35 20.80 -23.17
C PRO A 125 -14.74 22.02 -22.33
N GLU A 126 -14.03 22.24 -21.23
CA GLU A 126 -14.34 23.33 -20.28
C GLU A 126 -14.38 24.70 -20.96
N LYS A 127 -13.45 24.96 -21.88
CA LYS A 127 -13.40 26.21 -22.66
C LYS A 127 -14.71 26.47 -23.40
N ASP A 128 -15.22 25.45 -24.08
CA ASP A 128 -16.43 25.57 -24.89
C ASP A 128 -17.66 25.74 -23.98
N PHE A 129 -17.72 25.04 -22.85
CA PHE A 129 -18.77 25.22 -21.85
C PHE A 129 -18.80 26.64 -21.27
N LEU A 130 -17.65 27.22 -20.96
CA LEU A 130 -17.54 28.58 -20.42
C LEU A 130 -17.90 29.66 -21.45
N THR A 131 -17.73 29.40 -22.75
CA THR A 131 -18.24 30.32 -23.80
C THR A 131 -19.77 30.32 -23.87
N LEU A 132 -20.42 29.19 -23.60
CA LEU A 132 -21.88 29.06 -23.60
C LEU A 132 -22.49 29.60 -22.30
N HIS A 133 -21.76 29.51 -21.19
CA HIS A 133 -22.20 29.96 -19.87
C HIS A 133 -21.14 30.85 -19.20
N PRO A 134 -21.02 32.12 -19.65
CA PRO A 134 -20.04 33.07 -19.09
C PRO A 134 -20.33 33.44 -17.62
N ASP A 135 -21.57 33.26 -17.15
CA ASP A 135 -21.99 33.62 -15.79
C ASP A 135 -21.37 32.72 -14.69
N LEU A 136 -20.91 31.53 -15.06
CA LEU A 136 -20.34 30.53 -14.13
C LEU A 136 -18.81 30.67 -13.96
N ASN A 137 -18.20 31.63 -14.65
CA ASN A 137 -16.77 31.64 -14.97
C ASN A 137 -15.86 32.23 -13.86
N SER A 138 -16.41 32.84 -12.80
CA SER A 138 -15.58 33.59 -11.82
C SER A 138 -15.89 33.36 -10.34
N ALA A 139 -16.89 32.55 -9.97
CA ALA A 139 -17.34 32.47 -8.57
C ALA A 139 -17.50 31.06 -7.99
N MET A 140 -17.24 30.00 -8.76
CA MET A 140 -17.56 28.63 -8.32
C MET A 140 -16.32 27.78 -8.06
N ASP A 141 -16.39 27.03 -6.96
CA ASP A 141 -15.47 25.92 -6.63
C ASP A 141 -15.43 24.89 -7.78
N PRO A 142 -14.25 24.31 -8.14
CA PRO A 142 -14.10 23.42 -9.29
C PRO A 142 -15.08 22.24 -9.30
N HIS A 143 -15.41 21.68 -8.13
CA HIS A 143 -16.40 20.61 -8.03
C HIS A 143 -17.79 21.10 -8.44
N THR A 144 -18.15 22.31 -8.03
CA THR A 144 -19.46 22.89 -8.39
C THR A 144 -19.56 23.24 -9.87
N LEU A 145 -18.46 23.69 -10.48
CA LEU A 145 -18.36 23.86 -11.94
C LEU A 145 -18.56 22.52 -12.67
N MET A 146 -17.94 21.44 -12.19
CA MET A 146 -18.10 20.10 -12.77
C MET A 146 -19.55 19.61 -12.67
N LEU A 147 -20.23 19.83 -11.55
CA LEU A 147 -21.65 19.48 -11.39
C LEU A 147 -22.54 20.25 -12.37
N ALA A 148 -22.29 21.55 -12.57
CA ALA A 148 -23.03 22.35 -13.54
C ALA A 148 -22.80 21.87 -14.98
N ARG A 149 -21.56 21.48 -15.31
CA ARG A 149 -21.23 20.91 -16.62
C ARG A 149 -21.93 19.56 -16.84
N LEU A 150 -21.98 18.70 -15.83
CA LEU A 150 -22.68 17.41 -15.88
C LEU A 150 -24.19 17.57 -16.05
N SER A 151 -24.80 18.52 -15.35
CA SER A 151 -26.24 18.76 -15.46
C SER A 151 -26.63 19.28 -16.84
N TYR A 152 -25.83 20.20 -17.40
CA TYR A 152 -25.98 20.68 -18.76
C TYR A 152 -25.88 19.56 -19.80
N GLU A 153 -24.81 18.75 -19.74
CA GLU A 153 -24.58 17.64 -20.67
C GLU A 153 -25.74 16.62 -20.60
N LYS A 154 -26.23 16.34 -19.39
CA LYS A 154 -27.41 15.47 -19.19
C LYS A 154 -28.64 16.04 -19.89
N GLN A 155 -28.94 17.32 -19.69
CA GLN A 155 -30.09 17.98 -20.30
C GLN A 155 -29.99 17.96 -21.84
N GLU A 156 -28.80 18.19 -22.38
CA GLU A 156 -28.58 18.20 -23.82
C GLU A 156 -28.72 16.80 -24.42
N ARG A 157 -28.18 15.77 -23.76
CA ARG A 157 -28.39 14.36 -24.19
C ARG A 157 -29.85 13.95 -24.12
N GLU A 158 -30.59 14.36 -23.09
CA GLU A 158 -32.03 14.11 -23.01
C GLU A 158 -32.80 14.79 -24.15
N ARG A 159 -32.41 16.02 -24.52
CA ARG A 159 -32.98 16.75 -25.66
C ARG A 159 -32.71 16.01 -26.97
N LEU A 160 -31.46 15.63 -27.22
CA LEU A 160 -31.06 14.89 -28.43
C LEU A 160 -31.74 13.53 -28.52
N GLU A 161 -31.89 12.82 -27.41
CA GLU A 161 -32.56 11.52 -27.37
C GLU A 161 -34.07 11.63 -27.64
N LYS A 162 -34.73 12.71 -27.17
CA LYS A 162 -36.12 13.00 -27.55
C LYS A 162 -36.25 13.22 -29.06
N VAL A 163 -35.39 14.08 -29.62
CA VAL A 163 -35.36 14.35 -31.07
C VAL A 163 -35.11 13.07 -31.86
N ARG A 164 -34.15 12.24 -31.42
CA ARG A 164 -33.86 10.94 -32.03
C ARG A 164 -35.09 10.04 -32.04
N ARG A 165 -35.80 9.93 -30.91
CA ARG A 165 -37.02 9.11 -30.81
C ARG A 165 -38.12 9.60 -31.74
N ASP A 166 -38.31 10.91 -31.84
CA ASP A 166 -39.33 11.49 -32.72
C ASP A 166 -38.99 11.28 -34.20
N LEU A 167 -37.73 11.45 -34.58
CA LEU A 167 -37.26 11.13 -35.94
C LEU A 167 -37.39 9.65 -36.27
N LEU A 168 -37.14 8.74 -35.32
CA LEU A 168 -37.34 7.31 -35.53
C LEU A 168 -38.81 6.96 -35.75
N LYS A 169 -39.74 7.61 -35.03
CA LYS A 169 -41.18 7.45 -35.25
C LYS A 169 -41.58 7.95 -36.64
N GLN A 170 -41.14 9.14 -37.03
CA GLN A 170 -41.41 9.68 -38.38
C GLN A 170 -40.85 8.77 -39.47
N LYS A 171 -39.64 8.23 -39.28
CA LYS A 171 -39.04 7.26 -40.20
C LYS A 171 -39.90 6.00 -40.30
N ALA A 172 -40.35 5.43 -39.19
CA ALA A 172 -41.18 4.23 -39.18
C ALA A 172 -42.53 4.47 -39.89
N GLU A 173 -43.15 5.62 -39.64
CA GLU A 173 -44.39 6.04 -40.30
C GLU A 173 -44.21 6.16 -41.82
N LEU A 174 -43.16 6.86 -42.27
CA LEU A 174 -42.85 6.99 -43.71
C LEU A 174 -42.54 5.65 -44.37
N ILE A 175 -41.90 4.71 -43.66
CA ILE A 175 -41.66 3.36 -44.17
C ILE A 175 -42.99 2.61 -44.35
N SER A 176 -43.90 2.74 -43.39
CA SER A 176 -45.24 2.14 -43.47
C SER A 176 -46.04 2.71 -44.65
N GLN A 177 -46.06 4.04 -44.80
CA GLN A 177 -46.73 4.72 -45.90
C GLN A 177 -46.14 4.31 -47.27
N ASN A 178 -44.82 4.27 -47.40
CA ASN A 178 -44.17 3.79 -48.62
C ASN A 178 -44.51 2.32 -48.92
N LYS A 179 -44.64 1.47 -47.90
CA LYS A 179 -45.05 0.08 -48.08
C LYS A 179 -46.49 0.00 -48.60
N ILE A 180 -47.42 0.76 -48.01
CA ILE A 180 -48.82 0.83 -48.46
C ILE A 180 -48.89 1.32 -49.91
N HIS A 181 -48.22 2.43 -50.24
CA HIS A 181 -48.21 2.96 -51.61
C HIS A 181 -47.58 1.99 -52.62
N LYS A 182 -46.57 1.22 -52.19
CA LYS A 182 -46.00 0.16 -53.04
C LYS A 182 -47.01 -0.94 -53.31
N GLU A 183 -47.73 -1.41 -52.29
CA GLU A 183 -48.80 -2.41 -52.43
C GLU A 183 -49.95 -1.89 -53.31
N GLU A 184 -50.33 -0.62 -53.17
CA GLU A 184 -51.33 0.06 -54.02
C GLU A 184 -50.87 0.14 -55.48
N LEU A 185 -49.61 0.51 -55.74
CA LEU A 185 -49.04 0.51 -57.09
C LEU A 185 -49.01 -0.89 -57.71
N GLU A 186 -48.62 -1.90 -56.95
CA GLU A 186 -48.61 -3.30 -57.40
C GLU A 186 -50.02 -3.80 -57.74
N ALA A 187 -51.02 -3.41 -56.93
CA ALA A 187 -52.42 -3.71 -57.21
C ALA A 187 -52.92 -3.01 -58.49
N LEU A 188 -52.59 -1.73 -58.68
CA LEU A 188 -52.94 -0.98 -59.88
C LEU A 188 -52.28 -1.55 -61.14
N ASP A 189 -50.99 -1.92 -61.06
CA ASP A 189 -50.26 -2.58 -62.15
C ASP A 189 -50.93 -3.89 -62.57
N SER A 190 -51.37 -4.70 -61.59
CA SER A 190 -52.14 -5.92 -61.84
C SER A 190 -53.48 -5.63 -62.53
N GLN A 191 -54.23 -4.61 -62.09
CA GLN A 191 -55.49 -4.20 -62.72
C GLN A 191 -55.29 -3.69 -64.15
N LEU A 192 -54.25 -2.89 -64.40
CA LEU A 192 -53.90 -2.41 -65.74
C LEU A 192 -53.54 -3.55 -66.68
N LYS A 193 -52.72 -4.52 -66.22
CA LYS A 193 -52.42 -5.74 -66.99
C LYS A 193 -53.69 -6.51 -67.36
N ASN A 194 -54.62 -6.64 -66.41
CA ASN A 194 -55.90 -7.28 -66.68
C ASN A 194 -56.75 -6.49 -67.69
N PHE A 195 -56.81 -5.16 -67.56
CA PHE A 195 -57.53 -4.30 -68.50
C PHE A 195 -56.95 -4.39 -69.91
N ILE A 196 -55.63 -4.32 -70.06
CA ILE A 196 -54.94 -4.48 -71.36
C ILE A 196 -55.30 -5.84 -71.99
N ARG A 197 -55.23 -6.93 -71.21
CA ARG A 197 -55.63 -8.26 -71.68
C ARG A 197 -57.10 -8.32 -72.11
N SER A 198 -57.98 -7.66 -71.37
CA SER A 198 -59.41 -7.58 -71.70
C SER A 198 -59.72 -6.68 -72.91
N ALA A 199 -58.90 -5.67 -73.18
CA ALA A 199 -59.04 -4.76 -74.33
C ALA A 199 -58.38 -5.28 -75.61
N GLU A 200 -57.52 -6.30 -75.50
CA GLU A 200 -56.81 -6.92 -76.63
C GLU A 200 -57.74 -7.43 -77.75
N PRO A 201 -58.90 -8.08 -77.47
CA PRO A 201 -59.85 -8.50 -78.50
C PRO A 201 -60.50 -7.32 -79.25
N LEU A 202 -60.75 -6.20 -78.56
CA LEU A 202 -61.28 -4.97 -79.16
C LEU A 202 -60.24 -4.32 -80.09
N ARG A 203 -58.95 -4.36 -79.70
CA ARG A 203 -57.84 -3.89 -80.53
C ARG A 203 -57.69 -4.72 -81.81
N GLU A 204 -57.77 -6.05 -81.70
CA GLU A 204 -57.76 -6.95 -82.85
C GLU A 204 -58.95 -6.74 -83.79
N PHE A 205 -60.12 -6.35 -83.25
CA PHE A 205 -61.29 -6.01 -84.05
C PHE A 205 -61.14 -4.66 -84.78
N LEU A 206 -60.61 -3.64 -84.11
CA LEU A 206 -60.39 -2.31 -84.69
C LEU A 206 -59.23 -2.26 -85.70
N GLN A 207 -58.23 -3.14 -85.61
CA GLN A 207 -57.16 -3.25 -86.62
C GLN A 207 -57.59 -3.96 -87.93
N LYS A 208 -58.76 -4.61 -87.94
CA LYS A 208 -59.32 -5.26 -89.14
C LYS A 208 -60.13 -4.29 -90.02
N TYR A 209 -60.33 -3.06 -89.57
CA TYR A 209 -60.92 -1.93 -90.30
C TYR A 209 -59.87 -0.83 -90.46
#